data_AF-A0A8J4VAE2-F1
#
_entry.id   AF-A0A8J4VAE2-F1
#
_cell.length_a   1.000
_cell.length_b   1.000
_cell.length_c   1.000
_cell.angle_alpha   90.00
_cell.angle_beta   90.00
_cell.angle_gamma   90.00
#
_symmetry.space_group_name_H-M   'P 1'
#
loop_
_entity.id
_entity.type
_entity.pdbx_description
1 polymer ?
#
loop_
_entity_poly.entity_id
_entity_poly.type
_entity_poly.pdbx_seq_one_letter_code
_entity_poly.pdbx_strand_id
1 'polypeptide(L)'
;MKSNTTILLLLFSIILFSSLVNAENPANQELNKETCEHCRYFYELIKSFMKQHFPNGAAQSLAIQSCLKESEPFKSRCIDLANHIPDIQYRLEKGQKAEQACLELSYCH
;
A
#
# COMPACT_ATOMS: atom_id res chain seq x y z
N MET A 1 43.95 -21.67 28.43
CA MET A 1 42.62 -22.18 28.01
C MET A 1 41.53 -21.27 28.58
N LYS A 2 41.16 -20.21 27.86
CA LYS A 2 40.08 -19.26 28.21
C LYS A 2 39.62 -18.65 26.88
N SER A 3 38.53 -19.14 26.28
CA SER A 3 37.92 -18.42 25.14
C SER A 3 36.60 -18.96 24.57
N ASN A 4 36.05 -20.10 25.02
CA ASN A 4 34.84 -20.63 24.36
C ASN A 4 33.53 -20.18 25.04
N THR A 5 33.56 -19.85 26.33
CA THR A 5 32.34 -19.46 27.08
C THR A 5 31.89 -18.03 26.78
N THR A 6 32.82 -17.12 26.49
CA THR A 6 32.51 -15.70 26.21
C THR A 6 31.86 -15.52 24.84
N ILE A 7 32.25 -16.32 23.85
CA ILE A 7 31.67 -16.30 22.50
C ILE A 7 30.22 -16.84 22.53
N LEU A 8 29.98 -17.89 23.32
CA LEU A 8 28.64 -18.48 23.46
C LEU A 8 27.65 -17.51 24.14
N LEU A 9 28.12 -16.74 25.13
CA LEU A 9 27.32 -15.70 25.80
C LEU A 9 26.96 -14.54 24.87
N LEU A 10 27.91 -14.09 24.03
CA LEU A 10 27.67 -13.03 23.05
C LEU A 10 26.65 -13.45 21.97
N LEU A 11 26.72 -14.69 21.49
CA LEU A 11 25.76 -15.22 20.53
C LEU A 11 24.35 -15.32 21.14
N PHE A 12 24.24 -15.75 22.41
CA PHE A 12 22.96 -15.78 23.12
C PHE A 12 22.37 -14.38 23.32
N SER A 13 23.19 -13.37 23.59
CA SER A 13 22.73 -11.98 23.70
C SER A 13 22.18 -11.46 22.37
N ILE A 14 22.85 -11.72 21.24
CA ILE A 14 22.40 -11.26 19.92
C ILE A 14 21.03 -11.86 19.54
N ILE A 15 20.83 -13.16 19.80
CA ILE A 15 19.56 -13.85 19.50
C ILE A 15 18.39 -13.32 20.34
N LEU A 16 18.65 -12.94 21.60
CA LEU A 16 17.66 -12.32 22.48
C LEU A 16 17.25 -10.91 22.01
N PHE A 17 18.19 -10.11 21.49
CA PHE A 17 17.87 -8.78 20.96
C PHE A 17 17.07 -8.83 19.64
N SER A 18 17.31 -9.80 18.77
CA SER A 18 16.57 -9.94 17.50
C SER A 18 15.08 -10.25 17.69
N SER A 19 14.69 -10.79 18.84
CA SER A 19 13.31 -11.18 19.13
C SER A 19 12.43 -10.01 19.63
N LEU A 20 13.03 -8.86 19.99
CA LEU A 20 12.35 -7.69 20.53
C LEU A 20 12.04 -6.60 19.49
N VAL A 21 12.56 -6.72 18.26
CA VAL A 21 12.31 -5.79 17.15
C VAL A 21 11.31 -6.44 16.19
N ASN A 22 10.02 -6.33 16.52
CA ASN A 22 8.87 -6.15 15.60
C ASN A 22 7.57 -6.43 16.37
N ALA A 23 7.24 -5.58 17.34
CA ALA A 23 5.85 -5.42 17.74
C ALA A 23 5.25 -4.33 16.84
N GLU A 24 4.97 -4.67 15.58
CA GLU A 24 4.05 -3.83 14.79
C GLU A 24 2.69 -3.88 15.48
N ASN A 25 2.09 -2.72 15.71
CA ASN A 25 0.79 -2.62 16.36
C ASN A 25 -0.25 -3.34 15.48
N PRO A 26 -0.97 -4.36 15.94
CA PRO A 26 -1.90 -5.12 15.09
C PRO A 26 -2.90 -4.25 14.31
N ALA A 27 -3.31 -3.09 14.87
CA ALA A 27 -4.17 -2.13 14.18
C ALA A 27 -3.49 -1.42 12.99
N ASN A 28 -2.17 -1.24 13.00
CA ASN A 28 -1.42 -0.66 11.88
C ASN A 28 -1.23 -1.66 10.73
N GLN A 29 -1.06 -2.95 11.04
CA GLN A 29 -0.91 -3.99 10.03
C GLN A 29 -2.22 -4.22 9.27
N GLU A 30 -3.35 -4.18 9.97
CA GLU A 30 -4.68 -4.28 9.35
C GLU A 30 -4.96 -3.08 8.43
N LEU A 31 -4.64 -1.87 8.89
CA LEU A 31 -4.78 -0.64 8.11
C LEU A 31 -3.91 -0.65 6.85
N ASN A 32 -2.67 -1.12 6.94
CA ASN A 32 -1.75 -1.21 5.81
C ASN A 32 -2.26 -2.22 4.77
N LYS A 33 -2.73 -3.38 5.23
CA LYS A 33 -3.31 -4.40 4.36
C LYS A 33 -4.56 -3.89 3.65
N GLU A 34 -5.45 -3.23 4.38
CA GLU A 34 -6.67 -2.64 3.82
C GLU A 34 -6.34 -1.54 2.79
N THR A 35 -5.34 -0.71 3.08
CA THR A 35 -4.89 0.36 2.17
C THR A 35 -4.31 -0.19 0.87
N CYS A 36 -3.55 -1.28 0.95
CA CYS A 36 -2.99 -1.96 -0.23
C CYS A 36 -4.08 -2.60 -1.10
N GLU A 37 -5.04 -3.30 -0.49
CA GLU A 37 -6.19 -3.87 -1.21
C GLU A 37 -7.03 -2.79 -1.89
N HIS A 38 -7.25 -1.66 -1.22
CA HIS A 38 -7.97 -0.54 -1.82
C HIS A 38 -7.22 0.05 -3.02
N CYS A 39 -5.89 0.21 -2.93
CA CYS A 39 -5.12 0.63 -4.09
C CYS A 39 -5.27 -0.32 -5.28
N ARG A 40 -5.18 -1.63 -5.04
CA ARG A 40 -5.32 -2.65 -6.10
C ARG A 40 -6.70 -2.60 -6.74
N TYR A 41 -7.75 -2.51 -5.93
CA TYR A 41 -9.13 -2.38 -6.42
C TYR A 41 -9.31 -1.14 -7.30
N PHE A 42 -8.84 0.02 -6.84
CA PHE A 42 -8.94 1.27 -7.57
C PHE A 42 -8.14 1.25 -8.88
N TYR A 43 -6.95 0.63 -8.85
CA TYR A 43 -6.14 0.45 -10.05
C TYR A 43 -6.91 -0.33 -11.14
N GLU A 44 -7.55 -1.44 -10.77
CA GLU A 44 -8.36 -2.23 -11.71
C GLU A 44 -9.65 -1.51 -12.13
N LEU A 45 -10.25 -0.70 -11.24
CA LEU A 45 -11.38 0.15 -11.58
C LEU A 45 -11.00 1.18 -12.66
N ILE A 46 -9.88 1.86 -12.49
CA ILE A 46 -9.38 2.87 -13.45
C ILE A 46 -9.03 2.20 -14.78
N LYS A 47 -8.39 1.03 -14.76
CA LYS A 47 -8.15 0.22 -15.95
C LYS A 47 -9.45 -0.11 -16.70
N SER A 48 -10.53 -0.39 -15.99
CA SER A 48 -11.86 -0.60 -16.58
C SER A 48 -12.42 0.67 -17.22
N PHE A 49 -12.26 1.84 -16.58
CA PHE A 49 -12.65 3.14 -17.15
C PHE A 49 -11.86 3.47 -18.41
N MET A 50 -10.55 3.19 -18.42
CA MET A 50 -9.69 3.42 -19.58
C MET A 50 -10.05 2.51 -20.76
N LYS A 51 -10.38 1.25 -20.51
CA LYS A 51 -10.91 0.33 -21.54
C LYS A 51 -12.21 0.83 -22.18
N GLN A 52 -12.97 1.63 -21.44
CA GLN A 52 -14.22 2.25 -21.88
C GLN A 52 -14.00 3.67 -22.44
N HIS A 53 -12.75 4.10 -22.63
CA HIS A 53 -12.37 5.43 -23.14
C HIS A 53 -12.92 6.60 -22.31
N PHE A 54 -13.08 6.42 -21.00
CA PHE A 54 -13.44 7.54 -20.13
C PHE A 54 -12.28 8.56 -20.06
N PRO A 55 -12.57 9.87 -20.22
CA PRO A 55 -11.55 10.88 -19.98
C PRO A 55 -11.21 10.94 -18.49
N ASN A 56 -9.95 11.21 -18.16
CA ASN A 56 -9.44 11.23 -16.78
C ASN A 56 -10.27 12.08 -15.83
N GLY A 57 -10.67 13.28 -16.27
CA GLY A 57 -11.48 14.17 -15.44
C GLY A 57 -12.84 13.56 -15.07
N ALA A 58 -13.46 12.77 -15.97
CA ALA A 58 -14.71 12.08 -15.70
C ALA A 58 -14.48 10.89 -14.75
N ALA A 59 -13.43 10.09 -14.98
CA ALA A 59 -13.06 8.99 -14.10
C ALA A 59 -12.75 9.48 -12.67
N GLN A 60 -12.02 10.58 -12.53
CA GLN A 60 -11.70 11.22 -11.26
C GLN A 60 -12.95 11.74 -10.55
N SER A 61 -13.82 12.41 -11.27
CA SER A 61 -15.07 12.91 -10.69
C SER A 61 -15.95 11.78 -10.16
N LEU A 62 -16.06 10.67 -10.91
CA LEU A 62 -16.82 9.48 -10.49
C LEU A 62 -16.20 8.76 -9.30
N ALA A 63 -14.87 8.64 -9.28
CA ALA A 63 -14.13 8.07 -8.17
C ALA A 63 -14.32 8.90 -6.90
N ILE A 64 -14.12 10.23 -6.97
CA ILE A 64 -14.31 11.14 -5.83
C ILE A 64 -15.75 11.06 -5.31
N GLN A 65 -16.76 11.08 -6.19
CA GLN A 65 -18.17 10.97 -5.76
C GLN A 65 -18.47 9.65 -5.04
N SER A 66 -17.79 8.57 -5.42
CA SER A 66 -17.91 7.28 -4.74
C SER A 66 -17.29 7.36 -3.33
N CYS A 67 -16.12 8.00 -3.20
CA CYS A 67 -15.43 8.19 -1.93
C CYS A 67 -16.21 9.06 -0.92
N LEU A 68 -17.02 10.02 -1.39
CA LEU A 68 -17.76 10.92 -0.49
C LEU A 68 -18.82 10.22 0.38
N LYS A 69 -19.19 8.98 0.04
CA LYS A 69 -20.15 8.17 0.80
C LYS A 69 -19.54 7.51 2.04
N GLU A 70 -18.22 7.51 2.13
CA GLU A 70 -17.45 6.83 3.15
C GLU A 70 -17.20 7.72 4.37
N SER A 71 -16.88 7.10 5.51
CA SER A 71 -16.44 7.80 6.72
C SER A 71 -14.92 8.02 6.73
N GLU A 72 -14.46 8.98 7.52
CA GLU A 72 -13.03 9.14 7.79
C GLU A 72 -12.50 7.99 8.65
N PRO A 73 -11.23 7.57 8.50
CA PRO A 73 -10.19 8.12 7.60
C PRO A 73 -10.20 7.53 6.17
N PHE A 74 -11.15 6.63 5.88
CA PHE A 74 -11.21 5.94 4.59
C PHE A 74 -11.53 6.90 3.44
N LYS A 75 -12.49 7.80 3.65
CA LYS A 75 -12.84 8.87 2.70
C LYS A 75 -11.62 9.67 2.25
N SER A 76 -10.79 10.18 3.18
CA SER A 76 -9.60 10.95 2.82
C SER A 76 -8.63 10.16 1.93
N ARG A 77 -8.36 8.88 2.25
CA ARG A 77 -7.48 8.03 1.45
C ARG A 77 -8.07 7.66 0.09
N CYS A 78 -9.37 7.43 0.02
CA CYS A 78 -10.07 7.17 -1.24
C CYS A 78 -9.97 8.38 -2.18
N ILE A 79 -10.16 9.60 -1.65
CA ILE A 79 -10.01 10.84 -2.43
C ILE A 79 -8.57 11.03 -2.90
N ASP A 80 -7.59 10.78 -2.03
CA ASP A 80 -6.17 10.84 -2.36
C ASP A 80 -5.83 9.91 -3.54
N LEU A 81 -6.28 8.66 -3.46
CA LEU A 81 -6.10 7.68 -4.52
C LEU A 81 -6.81 8.07 -5.83
N ALA A 82 -7.99 8.69 -5.75
CA ALA A 82 -8.68 9.22 -6.93
C ALA A 82 -7.90 10.34 -7.63
N ASN A 83 -7.08 11.10 -6.89
CA ASN A 83 -6.21 12.11 -7.48
C ASN A 83 -5.01 11.52 -8.24
N HIS A 84 -4.68 10.25 -7.97
CA HIS A 84 -3.64 9.52 -8.70
C HIS A 84 -4.12 8.89 -10.01
N ILE A 85 -5.35 9.15 -10.48
CA ILE A 85 -5.83 8.59 -11.76
C ILE A 85 -4.89 8.87 -12.96
N PRO A 86 -4.37 10.09 -13.15
CA PRO A 86 -3.40 10.35 -14.22
C PRO A 86 -2.14 9.50 -14.11
N ASP A 87 -1.61 9.33 -12.88
CA ASP A 87 -0.44 8.49 -12.63
C ASP A 87 -0.77 7.02 -12.91
N ILE A 88 -1.93 6.54 -12.45
CA ILE A 88 -2.38 5.17 -12.68
C ILE A 88 -2.56 4.89 -14.17
N GLN A 89 -3.10 5.84 -14.94
CA GLN A 89 -3.17 5.73 -16.40
C GLN A 89 -1.77 5.62 -17.01
N TYR A 90 -0.84 6.52 -16.65
CA TYR A 90 0.53 6.46 -17.15
C TYR A 90 1.17 5.09 -16.90
N ARG A 91 0.94 4.52 -15.71
CA ARG A 91 1.43 3.19 -15.32
C ARG A 91 0.78 2.07 -16.13
N LEU A 92 -0.53 2.16 -16.38
CA LEU A 92 -1.27 1.24 -17.24
C LEU A 92 -0.75 1.25 -18.68
N GLU A 93 -0.45 2.43 -19.22
CA GLU A 93 0.14 2.58 -20.57
C GLU A 93 1.54 1.95 -20.67
N LYS A 94 2.27 1.91 -19.56
CA LYS A 94 3.56 1.18 -19.45
C LYS A 94 3.39 -0.33 -19.23
N GLY A 95 2.16 -0.83 -19.12
CA GLY A 95 1.88 -2.23 -18.84
C GLY A 95 2.23 -2.67 -17.41
N GLN A 96 2.33 -1.74 -16.47
CA GLN A 96 2.53 -2.09 -15.05
C GLN A 96 1.30 -2.84 -14.52
N LYS A 97 1.53 -3.70 -13.53
CA LYS A 97 0.45 -4.40 -12.81
C LYS A 97 0.07 -3.62 -11.56
N ALA A 98 -1.14 -3.86 -11.06
CA ALA A 98 -1.66 -3.22 -9.84
C ALA A 98 -0.69 -3.31 -8.66
N GLU A 99 -0.10 -4.50 -8.44
CA GLU A 99 0.87 -4.73 -7.37
C GLU A 99 2.05 -3.75 -7.41
N GLN A 100 2.70 -3.66 -8.56
CA GLN A 100 3.85 -2.80 -8.75
C GLN A 100 3.47 -1.33 -8.64
N ALA A 101 2.33 -0.93 -9.21
CA ALA A 101 1.85 0.43 -9.13
C ALA A 101 1.56 0.85 -7.68
N CYS A 102 0.92 0.00 -6.89
CA CYS A 102 0.56 0.28 -5.52
C CYS A 102 1.75 0.29 -4.56
N LEU A 103 2.77 -0.54 -4.82
CA LEU A 103 4.07 -0.46 -4.15
C LEU A 103 4.76 0.88 -4.45
N GLU A 104 4.83 1.27 -5.73
CA GLU A 104 5.49 2.53 -6.15
C GLU A 104 4.73 3.78 -5.70
N LEU A 105 3.43 3.69 -5.44
CA LEU A 105 2.59 4.74 -4.86
C LEU A 105 2.58 4.74 -3.32
N SER A 106 3.32 3.83 -2.66
CA SER A 106 3.38 3.69 -1.20
C SER A 106 2.05 3.37 -0.52
N TYR A 107 1.12 2.71 -1.22
CA TYR A 107 -0.11 2.16 -0.63
C TYR A 107 0.04 0.69 -0.22
N CYS A 108 1.06 0.00 -0.75
CA CYS A 108 1.48 -1.34 -0.34
C CYS A 108 2.90 -1.27 0.23
N HIS A 109 3.14 -1.99 1.33
CA HIS A 109 4.43 -2.13 2.01
C HIS A 109 4.70 -3.61 2.32
#